data_AF-A0A7W1LB20-F1
#
_entry.id   AF-A0A7W1LB20-F1
#
_cell.length_a   1.000
_cell.length_b   1.000
_cell.length_c   1.000
_cell.angle_alpha   90.00
_cell.angle_beta   90.00
_cell.angle_gamma   90.00
#
_symmetry.space_group_name_H-M   'P 1'
#
loop_
_entity.id
_entity.type
_entity.pdbx_description
1 polymer ?
#
loop_
_entity_poly.entity_id
_entity_poly.type
_entity_poly.pdbx_seq_one_letter_code
_entity_poly.pdbx_strand_id
1 'polypeptide(L)'
;MKNLKMIAFAVAVFTAVTVFGNVETIRAQSGSMQWSGTVDDVIQIRIRNRNARTRHVSGRAYNDANYNFNGRAPRQNANVEVDKTDGRGRVFIVQQPNRRNNFTTIVQIVDSKGGADRYRFRLSWND
;
A
#
# COMPACT_ATOMS: atom_id res chain seq x y z
N MET A 1 -3.08 -9.53 80.75
CA MET A 1 -1.95 -9.54 79.77
C MET A 1 -2.54 -9.33 78.38
N LYS A 2 -2.00 -8.34 77.67
CA LYS A 2 -2.34 -7.97 76.29
C LYS A 2 -2.31 -9.21 75.38
N ASN A 3 -3.19 -9.27 74.38
CA ASN A 3 -2.87 -9.68 73.00
C ASN A 3 -4.04 -9.33 72.07
N LEU A 4 -3.90 -8.18 71.43
CA LEU A 4 -4.61 -7.74 70.22
C LEU A 4 -4.04 -8.49 69.01
N LYS A 5 -4.88 -8.92 68.05
CA LYS A 5 -4.71 -8.69 66.59
C LYS A 5 -5.82 -9.37 65.76
N MET A 6 -6.65 -8.49 65.19
CA MET A 6 -7.37 -8.56 63.92
C MET A 6 -6.65 -9.42 62.85
N ILE A 7 -7.39 -10.21 62.07
CA ILE A 7 -7.25 -10.34 60.60
C ILE A 7 -8.53 -11.03 60.07
N ALA A 8 -9.31 -10.28 59.30
CA ALA A 8 -10.30 -10.81 58.38
C ALA A 8 -9.57 -11.26 57.10
N PHE A 9 -10.00 -12.37 56.50
CA PHE A 9 -9.66 -12.69 55.11
C PHE A 9 -10.94 -13.11 54.38
N ALA A 10 -11.59 -12.14 53.76
CA ALA A 10 -12.61 -12.39 52.77
C ALA A 10 -11.92 -12.97 51.52
N VAL A 11 -12.20 -14.24 51.20
CA VAL A 11 -11.82 -14.80 49.90
C VAL A 11 -12.88 -14.33 48.91
N ALA A 12 -12.58 -13.25 48.19
CA ALA A 12 -13.34 -12.89 47.00
C ALA A 12 -13.00 -13.91 45.91
N VAL A 13 -14.01 -14.71 45.52
CA VAL A 13 -13.94 -15.55 44.33
C VAL A 13 -13.97 -14.62 43.12
N PHE A 14 -12.81 -14.36 42.52
CA PHE A 14 -12.73 -13.74 41.20
C PHE A 14 -13.14 -14.79 40.17
N THR A 15 -14.35 -14.67 39.63
CA THR A 15 -14.74 -15.40 38.42
C THR A 15 -13.78 -15.01 37.30
N ALA A 16 -13.07 -15.99 36.75
CA ALA A 16 -12.28 -15.80 35.53
C ALA A 16 -13.23 -15.49 34.38
N VAL A 17 -13.25 -14.24 33.91
CA VAL A 17 -13.80 -13.92 32.60
C VAL A 17 -12.84 -14.50 31.56
N THR A 18 -13.23 -15.60 30.92
CA THR A 18 -12.48 -16.14 29.79
C THR A 18 -12.67 -15.19 28.61
N VAL A 19 -11.64 -14.40 28.30
CA VAL A 19 -11.63 -13.56 27.11
C VAL A 19 -11.45 -14.47 25.89
N PHE A 20 -12.56 -14.94 25.31
CA PHE A 20 -12.57 -15.43 23.93
C PHE A 20 -12.73 -14.23 22.99
N GLY A 21 -11.72 -13.37 23.00
CA GLY A 21 -11.53 -12.42 21.92
C GLY A 21 -10.98 -13.20 20.74
N ASN A 22 -11.86 -13.64 19.83
CA ASN A 22 -11.44 -13.88 18.46
C ASN A 22 -10.96 -12.53 17.92
N VAL A 23 -9.69 -12.19 18.15
CA VAL A 23 -9.03 -11.17 17.37
C VAL A 23 -8.90 -11.81 16.00
N GLU A 24 -9.93 -11.63 15.16
CA GLU A 24 -9.75 -11.70 13.73
C GLU A 24 -8.63 -10.71 13.45
N THR A 25 -7.41 -11.24 13.33
CA THR A 25 -6.28 -10.45 12.90
C THR A 25 -6.72 -9.94 11.54
N ILE A 26 -7.16 -8.68 11.47
CA ILE A 26 -7.34 -8.00 10.19
C ILE A 26 -5.97 -8.14 9.56
N ARG A 27 -5.86 -9.05 8.58
CA ARG A 27 -4.57 -9.32 7.97
C ARG A 27 -4.19 -8.05 7.28
N ALA A 28 -3.29 -7.30 7.91
CA ALA A 28 -2.51 -6.24 7.31
C ALA A 28 -2.07 -6.75 5.92
N GLN A 29 -2.75 -6.30 4.87
CA GLN A 29 -2.48 -6.80 3.53
C GLN A 29 -1.30 -5.99 3.00
N SER A 30 -0.10 -6.33 3.45
CA SER A 30 1.12 -5.78 2.87
C SER A 30 1.35 -6.34 1.47
N GLY A 31 2.02 -5.55 0.65
CA GLY A 31 2.34 -5.96 -0.71
C GLY A 31 3.20 -4.96 -1.45
N SER A 32 3.59 -5.36 -2.65
CA SER A 32 4.34 -4.50 -3.55
C SER A 32 4.03 -4.80 -5.01
N MET A 33 4.35 -3.84 -5.86
CA MET A 33 4.29 -3.98 -7.30
C MET A 33 5.55 -3.37 -7.91
N GLN A 34 6.21 -4.09 -8.80
CA GLN A 34 7.26 -3.52 -9.65
C GLN A 34 6.66 -3.20 -11.01
N TRP A 35 7.05 -2.06 -11.59
CA TRP A 35 6.69 -1.65 -12.94
C TRP A 35 7.94 -1.24 -13.71
N SER A 36 7.96 -1.52 -15.00
CA SER A 36 8.95 -0.94 -15.92
C SER A 36 8.34 -0.69 -17.29
N GLY A 37 8.89 0.27 -18.03
CA GLY A 37 8.45 0.60 -19.37
C GLY A 37 9.20 1.78 -19.95
N THR A 38 9.02 2.01 -21.24
CA THR A 38 9.60 3.17 -21.94
C THR A 38 8.62 4.34 -21.86
N VAL A 39 9.13 5.53 -21.54
CA VAL A 39 8.34 6.76 -21.43
C VAL A 39 8.98 7.87 -22.23
N ASP A 40 8.17 8.55 -23.03
CA ASP A 40 8.48 9.81 -23.69
C ASP A 40 7.40 10.81 -23.26
N ASP A 41 7.80 11.87 -22.56
CA ASP A 41 6.94 12.88 -21.96
C ASP A 41 6.05 12.41 -20.79
N VAL A 42 4.73 12.18 -20.95
CA VAL A 42 3.82 11.90 -19.81
C VAL A 42 2.98 10.65 -20.01
N ILE A 43 2.98 9.79 -18.98
CA ILE A 43 2.05 8.67 -18.85
C ILE A 43 1.43 8.60 -17.46
N GLN A 44 0.28 7.96 -17.36
CA GLN A 44 -0.33 7.56 -16.09
C GLN A 44 -0.50 6.04 -16.03
N ILE A 45 -0.23 5.45 -14.87
CA ILE A 45 -0.43 4.03 -14.61
C ILE A 45 -1.55 3.92 -13.58
N ARG A 46 -2.62 3.19 -13.93
CA ARG A 46 -3.75 2.89 -13.03
C ARG A 46 -3.59 1.48 -12.49
N ILE A 47 -3.43 1.36 -11.17
CA ILE A 47 -3.14 0.11 -10.47
C ILE A 47 -4.37 -0.29 -9.64
N ARG A 48 -4.88 -1.49 -9.87
CA ARG A 48 -6.01 -2.07 -9.11
C ARG A 48 -5.96 -3.60 -9.16
N ASN A 49 -6.31 -4.26 -8.06
CA ASN A 49 -6.25 -5.73 -7.93
C ASN A 49 -4.84 -6.27 -8.23
N ARG A 50 -4.65 -6.97 -9.36
CA ARG A 50 -3.34 -7.48 -9.84
C ARG A 50 -3.07 -6.98 -11.26
N ASN A 51 -3.55 -5.78 -11.57
CA ASN A 51 -3.48 -5.21 -12.89
C ASN A 51 -2.95 -3.78 -12.81
N ALA A 52 -2.11 -3.42 -13.77
CA ALA A 52 -1.66 -2.06 -13.99
C ALA A 52 -1.87 -1.71 -15.46
N ARG A 53 -2.63 -0.64 -15.71
CA ARG A 53 -2.91 -0.17 -17.08
C ARG A 53 -2.21 1.16 -17.30
N THR A 54 -1.36 1.20 -18.31
CA THR A 54 -0.75 2.43 -18.77
C THR A 54 -1.71 3.20 -19.66
N ARG A 55 -1.88 4.48 -19.39
CA ARG A 55 -2.55 5.47 -20.23
C ARG A 55 -1.50 6.47 -20.67
N HIS A 56 -1.35 6.60 -21.99
CA HIS A 56 -0.55 7.66 -22.59
C HIS A 56 -1.25 9.02 -22.42
N VAL A 57 -0.48 10.07 -22.12
CA VAL A 57 -0.98 11.45 -21.97
C VAL A 57 -0.35 12.37 -23.01
N SER A 58 0.96 12.30 -23.21
CA SER A 58 1.70 13.10 -24.21
C SER A 58 3.02 12.43 -24.59
N GLY A 59 3.69 12.93 -25.65
CA GLY A 59 4.88 12.31 -26.24
C GLY A 59 4.55 11.10 -27.11
N ARG A 60 5.53 10.22 -27.36
CA ARG A 60 5.32 8.96 -28.09
C ARG A 60 4.86 7.83 -27.17
N ALA A 61 3.86 7.07 -27.61
CA ALA A 61 3.39 5.88 -26.88
C ALA A 61 4.27 4.64 -27.14
N TYR A 62 4.52 3.88 -26.09
CA TYR A 62 5.22 2.60 -26.11
C TYR A 62 4.38 1.52 -25.42
N ASN A 63 4.27 0.34 -26.04
CA ASN A 63 3.48 -0.79 -25.54
C ASN A 63 4.38 -1.89 -24.95
N ASP A 64 5.36 -1.50 -24.14
CA ASP A 64 6.39 -2.38 -23.59
C ASP A 64 6.38 -2.43 -22.04
N ALA A 65 5.29 -1.93 -21.45
CA ALA A 65 5.10 -1.90 -20.02
C ALA A 65 5.02 -3.33 -19.45
N ASN A 66 5.83 -3.58 -18.43
CA ASN A 66 5.88 -4.84 -17.68
C ASN A 66 5.61 -4.57 -16.21
N TYR A 67 4.90 -5.47 -15.54
CA TYR A 67 4.67 -5.37 -14.10
C TYR A 67 4.58 -6.71 -13.41
N ASN A 68 4.98 -6.72 -12.14
CA ASN A 68 4.91 -7.90 -11.28
C ASN A 68 4.39 -7.52 -9.89
N PHE A 69 3.42 -8.27 -9.37
CA PHE A 69 2.82 -8.05 -8.06
C PHE A 69 3.25 -9.10 -7.06
N ASN A 70 3.73 -8.65 -5.90
CA ASN A 70 3.77 -9.45 -4.69
C ASN A 70 2.56 -9.08 -3.82
N GLY A 71 1.52 -9.93 -3.86
CA GLY A 71 0.23 -9.65 -3.23
C GLY A 71 -0.80 -9.02 -4.18
N ARG A 72 -1.87 -8.47 -3.62
CA ARG A 72 -2.90 -7.71 -4.36
C ARG A 72 -2.78 -6.25 -3.95
N ALA A 73 -3.04 -5.33 -4.88
CA ALA A 73 -3.19 -3.91 -4.57
C ALA A 73 -4.28 -3.71 -3.50
N PRO A 74 -4.21 -2.62 -2.71
CA PRO A 74 -5.20 -2.33 -1.67
C PRO A 74 -6.63 -2.36 -2.19
N ARG A 75 -7.52 -2.97 -1.41
CA ARG A 75 -8.98 -3.01 -1.67
C ARG A 75 -9.77 -2.16 -0.67
N GLN A 76 -9.04 -1.35 0.09
CA GLN A 76 -9.51 -0.40 1.07
C GLN A 76 -8.68 0.88 0.95
N ASN A 77 -9.00 1.88 1.76
CA ASN A 77 -8.16 3.07 1.83
C ASN A 77 -6.80 2.66 2.39
N ALA A 78 -5.72 3.04 1.70
CA ALA A 78 -4.36 2.70 2.11
C ALA A 78 -3.39 3.79 1.68
N ASN A 79 -2.25 3.87 2.35
CA ASN A 79 -1.13 4.66 1.88
C ASN A 79 -0.23 3.79 1.00
N VAL A 80 -0.19 4.10 -0.28
CA VAL A 80 0.78 3.51 -1.21
C VAL A 80 1.96 4.45 -1.33
N GLU A 81 3.16 3.88 -1.29
CA GLU A 81 4.41 4.60 -1.50
C GLU A 81 4.99 4.22 -2.85
N VAL A 82 5.79 5.13 -3.42
CA VAL A 82 6.51 4.91 -4.68
C VAL A 82 7.99 5.16 -4.49
N ASP A 83 8.79 4.18 -4.90
CA ASP A 83 10.24 4.23 -4.95
C ASP A 83 10.70 4.12 -6.40
N LYS A 84 11.24 5.22 -6.94
CA LYS A 84 11.77 5.25 -8.31
C LYS A 84 13.18 4.70 -8.30
N THR A 85 13.39 3.60 -9.01
CA THR A 85 14.68 2.92 -9.08
C THR A 85 15.43 3.18 -10.39
N ASP A 86 14.77 3.71 -11.42
CA ASP A 86 15.37 4.04 -12.70
C ASP A 86 14.59 5.13 -13.45
N GLY A 87 15.26 5.81 -14.39
CA GLY A 87 14.71 6.85 -15.25
C GLY A 87 15.02 8.27 -14.81
N ARG A 88 15.30 9.14 -15.77
CA ARG A 88 15.78 10.51 -15.58
C ARG A 88 14.73 11.50 -15.07
N GLY A 89 13.45 11.23 -15.32
CA GLY A 89 12.32 12.09 -14.98
C GLY A 89 11.78 11.85 -13.57
N ARG A 90 10.51 12.22 -13.34
CA ARG A 90 9.84 12.09 -12.04
C ARG A 90 8.79 11.00 -12.08
N VAL A 91 8.67 10.25 -10.98
CA VAL A 91 7.60 9.27 -10.75
C VAL A 91 6.93 9.63 -9.43
N PHE A 92 5.62 9.83 -9.42
CA PHE A 92 4.88 10.20 -8.22
C PHE A 92 3.44 9.70 -8.25
N ILE A 93 2.86 9.47 -7.07
CA ILE A 93 1.46 9.08 -6.93
C ILE A 93 0.59 10.34 -6.98
N VAL A 94 -0.30 10.42 -7.96
CA VAL A 94 -1.28 11.50 -8.09
C VAL A 94 -2.61 11.15 -7.43
N GLN A 95 -2.86 9.86 -7.16
CA GLN A 95 -4.05 9.43 -6.44
C GLN A 95 -3.80 8.17 -5.61
N GLN A 96 -4.04 8.26 -4.30
CA GLN A 96 -4.06 7.11 -3.39
C GLN A 96 -5.32 6.26 -3.58
N PRO A 97 -5.29 4.94 -3.30
CA PRO A 97 -6.47 4.11 -3.38
C PRO A 97 -7.46 4.52 -2.30
N ASN A 98 -8.69 4.83 -2.69
CA ASN A 98 -9.76 5.13 -1.77
C ASN A 98 -11.14 4.79 -2.33
N ARG A 99 -12.17 4.85 -1.48
CA ARG A 99 -13.54 4.52 -1.91
C ARG A 99 -14.03 5.36 -3.10
N ARG A 100 -13.63 6.63 -3.23
CA ARG A 100 -14.07 7.53 -4.32
C ARG A 100 -13.49 7.15 -5.68
N ASN A 101 -12.38 6.40 -5.71
CA ASN A 101 -11.75 5.95 -6.96
C ASN A 101 -11.72 4.43 -7.10
N ASN A 102 -12.61 3.74 -6.38
CA ASN A 102 -12.72 2.29 -6.42
C ASN A 102 -11.40 1.57 -6.04
N PHE A 103 -10.69 2.15 -5.07
CA PHE A 103 -9.41 1.67 -4.55
C PHE A 103 -8.34 1.52 -5.65
N THR A 104 -8.23 2.56 -6.49
CA THR A 104 -7.25 2.62 -7.58
C THR A 104 -6.10 3.55 -7.21
N THR A 105 -4.87 3.07 -7.25
CA THR A 105 -3.69 3.96 -7.21
C THR A 105 -3.42 4.49 -8.61
N ILE A 106 -3.14 5.78 -8.73
CA ILE A 106 -2.68 6.38 -9.99
C ILE A 106 -1.28 6.94 -9.79
N VAL A 107 -0.32 6.39 -10.54
CA VAL A 107 1.05 6.88 -10.65
C VAL A 107 1.17 7.69 -11.92
N GLN A 108 1.88 8.81 -11.89
CA GLN A 108 2.26 9.58 -13.06
C GLN A 108 3.77 9.58 -13.22
N ILE A 109 4.23 9.38 -14.45
CA ILE A 109 5.61 9.59 -14.86
C ILE A 109 5.66 10.83 -15.74
N VAL A 110 6.63 11.70 -15.47
CA VAL A 110 6.90 12.91 -16.28
C VAL A 110 8.38 12.91 -16.67
N ASP A 111 8.66 12.77 -17.96
CA ASP A 111 9.96 12.90 -18.61
C ASP A 111 9.98 14.15 -19.50
N SER A 112 10.30 15.30 -18.91
CA SER A 112 10.31 16.57 -19.64
C SER A 112 11.50 16.74 -20.60
N LYS A 113 12.42 15.78 -20.68
CA LYS A 113 13.57 15.85 -21.59
C LYS A 113 13.17 15.23 -22.93
N GLY A 114 13.77 15.73 -24.02
CA GLY A 114 13.50 15.19 -25.35
C GLY A 114 13.88 13.70 -25.48
N GLY A 115 13.07 12.96 -26.23
CA GLY A 115 13.24 11.53 -26.47
C GLY A 115 12.75 10.65 -25.33
N ALA A 116 12.80 9.34 -25.54
CA ALA A 116 12.34 8.36 -24.56
C ALA A 116 13.44 7.91 -23.60
N ASP A 117 13.05 7.49 -22.40
CA ASP A 117 13.92 6.82 -21.43
C ASP A 117 13.21 5.60 -20.80
N ARG A 118 13.99 4.68 -20.23
CA ARG A 118 13.46 3.53 -19.49
C ARG A 118 13.21 3.92 -18.05
N TYR A 119 12.02 3.58 -17.55
CA TYR A 119 11.66 3.80 -16.16
C TYR A 119 11.46 2.47 -15.43
N ARG A 120 11.81 2.48 -14.14
CA ARG A 120 11.50 1.42 -13.19
C ARG A 120 11.12 2.04 -11.86
N PHE A 121 10.08 1.49 -11.23
CA PHE A 121 9.71 1.85 -9.87
C PHE A 121 9.10 0.66 -9.14
N ARG A 122 9.13 0.75 -7.81
CA ARG A 122 8.40 -0.13 -6.90
C ARG A 122 7.31 0.66 -6.19
N LEU A 123 6.12 0.08 -6.12
CA LEU A 123 5.09 0.47 -5.17
C LEU A 123 5.14 -0.46 -3.96
N SER A 124 4.88 0.09 -2.78
CA SER A 124 4.70 -0.65 -1.54
C SER A 124 3.52 -0.13 -0.76
N TRP A 125 2.88 -1.01 -0.01
CA TRP A 125 1.79 -0.67 0.90
C TRP A 125 1.80 -1.65 2.08
N ASN A 126 1.38 -1.13 3.22
CA ASN A 126 1.04 -1.88 4.42
C ASN A 126 -0.31 -1.36 4.88
N ASP A 127 -1.23 -2.26 5.19
CA ASP A 127 -2.52 -1.93 5.78
C ASP A 127 -2.48 -2.18 7.29
#